data_AF-A0AA96T515-F1
#
_entry.id   AF-A0AA96T515-F1
#
_cell.length_a   1.000
_cell.length_b   1.000
_cell.length_c   1.000
_cell.angle_alpha   90.00
_cell.angle_beta   90.00
_cell.angle_gamma   90.00
#
_symmetry.space_group_name_H-M   'P 1'
#
loop_
_entity.id
_entity.type
_entity.pdbx_description
1 polymer ?
#
loop_
_entity_poly.entity_id
_entity_poly.type
_entity_poly.pdbx_seq_one_letter_code
_entity_poly.pdbx_strand_id
1 'polypeptide(L)'
;MKKQTVFMAAVLAAVALATGCGAKKSEVKTDYVDDLSKYVTLGEYKGLEYEETSTEVTDEDVQAELDYLLESKADVEKIMDGTVADGDTVNIDFTGMRDGVAFDGGSGTGYDLTIGSNSFIDNFEEQLIGMKPGDTKEINVTFPDPYPNNPDLAGVPVVFEVTVNYICGENIIPEMSDQFIADNTDYQTVDEYKEYVRGYLKDYKESTADSDREQALWQQVMDNCTFVELPQDKVDEEVENMYNSYEQYAGYYGLEMADFLEQMGMSEEDFRTELTSYAENLVKRNLVFNAIVEKEGLTVSDDEYEKTAEEKATDYGYESKDAMEEALGADTIREDILWDKVLTLIADNATAKPASDPTDAAAPADTAGDETPTEATEEEGAEENNWLKSSDK
;
A
#
# COMPACT_ATOMS: atom_id res chain seq x y z
N MET A 1 -21.24 36.00 -12.66
CA MET A 1 -22.63 35.78 -13.12
C MET A 1 -23.09 34.49 -12.44
N LYS A 2 -23.97 34.58 -11.41
CA LYS A 2 -25.34 34.00 -11.39
C LYS A 2 -25.32 32.49 -11.75
N LYS A 3 -25.69 31.51 -10.91
CA LYS A 3 -26.77 31.39 -9.89
C LYS A 3 -26.65 30.00 -9.20
N GLN A 4 -26.80 29.91 -7.88
CA GLN A 4 -27.94 29.33 -7.14
C GLN A 4 -28.12 27.78 -7.17
N THR A 5 -27.81 27.14 -6.03
CA THR A 5 -28.66 26.31 -5.13
C THR A 5 -29.84 25.52 -5.71
N VAL A 6 -29.99 24.23 -5.34
CA VAL A 6 -31.22 23.45 -4.93
C VAL A 6 -30.76 22.00 -4.57
N PHE A 7 -30.85 21.45 -3.35
CA PHE A 7 -31.98 20.93 -2.52
C PHE A 7 -32.74 19.67 -3.02
N MET A 8 -32.61 18.57 -2.25
CA MET A 8 -33.55 17.47 -1.91
C MET A 8 -34.69 16.96 -2.85
N ALA A 9 -34.77 15.62 -2.89
CA ALA A 9 -35.94 14.73 -2.70
C ALA A 9 -37.04 14.56 -3.79
N ALA A 10 -37.19 13.26 -4.18
CA ALA A 10 -38.40 12.48 -4.49
C ALA A 10 -39.42 12.94 -5.56
N VAL A 11 -39.83 11.99 -6.44
CA VAL A 11 -41.23 11.52 -6.64
C VAL A 11 -41.37 10.69 -7.93
N LEU A 12 -41.95 9.49 -7.76
CA LEU A 12 -42.55 8.60 -8.76
C LEU A 12 -43.49 9.31 -9.76
N ALA A 13 -43.35 9.02 -11.06
CA ALA A 13 -44.48 9.03 -12.00
C ALA A 13 -44.22 8.11 -13.20
N ALA A 14 -44.97 7.00 -13.27
CA ALA A 14 -45.06 6.12 -14.43
C ALA A 14 -46.03 6.69 -15.49
N VAL A 15 -45.64 6.71 -16.77
CA VAL A 15 -46.54 6.53 -17.93
C VAL A 15 -45.77 5.85 -19.07
N ALA A 16 -46.25 4.68 -19.49
CA ALA A 16 -45.77 3.91 -20.63
C ALA A 16 -46.19 4.53 -21.98
N LEU A 17 -45.41 4.29 -23.04
CA LEU A 17 -45.84 3.59 -24.28
C LEU A 17 -44.65 3.33 -25.22
N ALA A 18 -44.75 2.18 -25.89
CA ALA A 18 -43.71 1.38 -26.52
C ALA A 18 -43.20 1.86 -27.89
N THR A 19 -41.94 1.55 -28.19
CA THR A 19 -41.51 0.89 -29.45
C THR A 19 -40.16 0.22 -29.20
N GLY A 20 -40.08 -1.08 -29.50
CA GLY A 20 -38.99 -1.95 -29.09
C GLY A 20 -37.68 -1.77 -29.85
N CYS A 21 -36.59 -1.99 -29.13
CA CYS A 21 -35.57 -2.96 -29.50
C CYS A 21 -35.55 -3.99 -28.38
N GLY A 22 -35.55 -5.28 -28.75
CA GLY A 22 -35.48 -6.35 -27.77
C GLY A 22 -34.11 -6.34 -27.12
N ALA A 23 -34.01 -5.74 -25.92
CA ALA A 23 -32.97 -6.10 -24.99
C ALA A 23 -33.18 -7.58 -24.67
N LYS A 24 -32.32 -8.44 -25.21
CA LYS A 24 -32.19 -9.78 -24.66
C LYS A 24 -31.77 -9.56 -23.21
N LYS A 25 -32.64 -9.86 -22.26
CA LYS A 25 -32.17 -10.19 -20.92
C LYS A 25 -31.30 -11.42 -21.11
N SER A 26 -29.98 -11.27 -21.09
CA SER A 26 -29.13 -12.40 -20.74
C SER A 26 -29.52 -12.74 -19.31
N GLU A 27 -30.16 -13.90 -19.12
CA GLU A 27 -30.20 -14.52 -17.81
C GLU A 27 -28.74 -14.83 -17.49
N VAL A 28 -28.08 -13.94 -16.74
CA VAL A 28 -26.77 -14.24 -16.18
C VAL A 28 -27.05 -15.24 -15.06
N LYS A 29 -27.09 -16.52 -15.42
CA LYS A 29 -26.68 -17.54 -14.47
C LYS A 29 -25.20 -17.31 -14.28
N THR A 30 -24.81 -17.07 -13.05
CA THR A 30 -23.41 -17.17 -12.71
C THR A 30 -23.11 -18.66 -12.78
N ASP A 31 -22.51 -19.10 -13.89
CA ASP A 31 -22.16 -20.51 -14.15
C ASP A 31 -21.01 -20.98 -13.22
N TYR A 32 -20.90 -20.37 -12.03
CA TYR A 32 -19.85 -20.62 -11.05
C TYR A 32 -19.91 -22.07 -10.55
N VAL A 33 -21.09 -22.55 -10.16
CA VAL A 33 -21.38 -23.96 -9.86
C VAL A 33 -22.84 -24.29 -10.19
N ASP A 34 -23.13 -25.55 -10.55
CA ASP A 34 -24.48 -25.99 -10.99
C ASP A 34 -25.61 -25.77 -9.96
N ASP A 35 -25.29 -25.86 -8.66
CA ASP A 35 -26.26 -25.75 -7.57
C ASP A 35 -25.58 -25.18 -6.31
N LEU A 36 -25.65 -23.85 -6.18
CA LEU A 36 -25.06 -23.11 -5.06
C LEU A 36 -25.59 -23.58 -3.69
N SER A 37 -26.84 -24.05 -3.63
CA SER A 37 -27.49 -24.47 -2.38
C SER A 37 -26.86 -25.72 -1.76
N LYS A 38 -26.05 -26.47 -2.52
CA LYS A 38 -25.25 -27.59 -1.99
C LYS A 38 -24.05 -27.14 -1.16
N TYR A 39 -23.53 -25.96 -1.45
CA TYR A 39 -22.25 -25.48 -0.90
C TYR A 39 -22.45 -24.37 0.11
N VAL A 40 -23.44 -23.49 -0.09
CA VAL A 40 -23.71 -22.34 0.77
C VAL A 40 -25.20 -22.20 1.07
N THR A 41 -25.52 -21.89 2.32
CA THR A 41 -26.83 -21.39 2.74
C THR A 41 -26.67 -19.95 3.21
N LEU A 42 -27.33 -19.03 2.50
CA LEU A 42 -27.34 -17.62 2.86
C LEU A 42 -28.06 -17.38 4.19
N GLY A 43 -27.40 -16.64 5.07
CA GLY A 43 -28.02 -16.07 6.27
C GLY A 43 -28.71 -14.74 6.02
N GLU A 44 -28.68 -13.86 7.02
CA GLU A 44 -29.13 -12.47 6.90
C GLU A 44 -28.07 -11.63 6.16
N TYR A 45 -28.48 -10.98 5.07
CA TYR A 45 -27.64 -10.07 4.27
C TYR A 45 -28.32 -8.73 3.98
N LYS A 46 -29.49 -8.50 4.58
CA LYS A 46 -30.29 -7.27 4.53
C LYS A 46 -30.72 -6.95 5.96
N GLY A 47 -30.85 -5.67 6.30
CA GLY A 47 -31.16 -5.24 7.67
C GLY A 47 -29.97 -5.35 8.61
N LEU A 48 -28.75 -5.38 8.07
CA LEU A 48 -27.51 -5.39 8.84
C LEU A 48 -27.26 -4.01 9.46
N GLU A 49 -26.41 -3.97 10.48
CA GLU A 49 -26.07 -2.73 11.19
C GLU A 49 -24.58 -2.47 11.06
N TYR A 50 -24.17 -1.22 10.87
CA TYR A 50 -22.76 -0.83 10.83
C TYR A 50 -22.54 0.42 11.68
N GLU A 51 -21.33 0.59 12.21
CA GLU A 51 -20.95 1.81 12.92
C GLU A 51 -20.54 2.89 11.91
N GLU A 52 -21.06 4.12 12.06
CA GLU A 52 -20.64 5.23 11.20
C GLU A 52 -19.20 5.65 11.50
N THR A 53 -18.33 5.58 10.49
CA THR A 53 -17.02 6.24 10.52
C THR A 53 -17.20 7.74 10.32
N SER A 54 -16.63 8.55 11.22
CA SER A 54 -16.70 10.01 11.11
C SER A 54 -15.93 10.51 9.89
N THR A 55 -16.58 11.32 9.07
CA THR A 55 -15.97 11.99 7.91
C THR A 55 -15.65 13.47 8.17
N GLU A 56 -15.77 13.91 9.43
CA GLU A 56 -15.47 15.28 9.82
C GLU A 56 -13.96 15.55 9.71
N VAL A 57 -13.61 16.62 8.98
CA VAL A 57 -12.24 17.14 8.90
C VAL A 57 -12.11 18.29 9.88
N THR A 58 -11.29 18.09 10.90
CA THR A 58 -11.03 19.08 11.93
C THR A 58 -9.96 20.07 11.48
N ASP A 59 -9.83 21.20 12.18
CA ASP A 59 -8.72 22.13 11.95
C ASP A 59 -7.37 21.51 12.34
N GLU A 60 -7.36 20.56 13.27
CA GLU A 60 -6.16 19.83 13.70
C GLU A 60 -5.66 18.90 12.60
N ASP A 61 -6.56 18.19 11.90
CA ASP A 61 -6.19 17.33 10.76
C ASP A 61 -5.50 18.15 9.65
N VAL A 62 -6.08 19.32 9.33
CA VAL A 62 -5.49 20.22 8.32
C VAL A 62 -4.14 20.74 8.79
N GLN A 63 -4.02 21.11 10.07
CA GLN A 63 -2.74 21.60 10.59
C GLN A 63 -1.66 20.52 10.58
N ALA A 64 -2.00 19.26 10.88
CA ALA A 64 -1.06 18.14 10.84
C ALA A 64 -0.47 17.94 9.42
N GLU A 65 -1.29 18.02 8.38
CA GLU A 65 -0.81 17.95 6.99
C GLU A 65 0.10 19.12 6.61
N LEU A 66 -0.21 20.32 7.11
CA LEU A 66 0.63 21.50 6.91
C LEU A 66 1.98 21.37 7.62
N ASP A 67 1.97 20.85 8.85
CA ASP A 67 3.19 20.61 9.62
C ASP A 67 4.04 19.52 8.98
N TYR A 68 3.41 18.43 8.51
CA TYR A 68 4.09 17.39 7.72
C TYR A 68 4.75 17.95 6.46
N LEU A 69 4.07 18.86 5.74
CA LEU A 69 4.69 19.53 4.59
C LEU A 69 5.93 20.33 4.99
N LEU A 70 5.89 21.07 6.10
CA LEU A 70 7.06 21.82 6.59
C LEU A 70 8.20 20.88 6.99
N GLU A 71 7.90 19.83 7.74
CA GLU A 71 8.88 18.84 8.18
C GLU A 71 9.53 18.12 6.99
N SER A 72 8.76 17.77 5.97
CA SER A 72 9.28 17.17 4.72
C SER A 72 10.22 18.10 3.94
N LYS A 73 10.20 19.41 4.25
CA LYS A 73 11.05 20.45 3.65
C LYS A 73 12.04 21.05 4.65
N ALA A 74 12.22 20.41 5.80
CA ALA A 74 13.24 20.83 6.75
C ALA A 74 14.64 20.68 6.14
N ASP A 75 15.49 21.68 6.35
CA ASP A 75 16.93 21.56 6.10
C ASP A 75 17.63 21.15 7.39
N VAL A 76 18.84 20.62 7.30
CA VAL A 76 19.63 20.27 8.48
C VAL A 76 20.61 21.40 8.76
N GLU A 77 20.70 21.84 10.02
CA GLU A 77 21.71 22.83 10.41
C GLU A 77 23.12 22.26 10.16
N LYS A 78 23.95 23.04 9.45
CA LYS A 78 25.33 22.64 9.11
C LYS A 78 26.30 23.25 10.10
N ILE A 79 26.66 22.47 11.12
CA ILE A 79 27.57 22.90 12.18
C ILE A 79 29.02 22.76 11.69
N MET A 80 29.71 23.90 11.58
CA MET A 80 31.12 23.98 11.14
C MET A 80 32.12 24.11 12.31
N ASP A 81 31.63 24.33 13.53
CA ASP A 81 32.43 24.51 14.74
C ASP A 81 32.28 23.30 15.67
N GLY A 82 33.38 22.85 16.28
CA GLY A 82 33.38 21.72 17.21
C GLY A 82 34.25 20.55 16.74
N THR A 83 34.00 19.38 17.29
CA THR A 83 34.64 18.11 16.93
C THR A 83 33.61 17.00 16.98
N VAL A 84 33.69 16.07 16.03
CA VAL A 84 32.82 14.89 15.96
C VAL A 84 32.88 14.08 17.25
N ALA A 85 31.72 13.74 17.80
CA ALA A 85 31.54 12.87 18.95
C ALA A 85 30.74 11.61 18.58
N ASP A 86 30.76 10.62 19.48
CA ASP A 86 29.88 9.46 19.40
C ASP A 86 28.41 9.89 19.48
N GLY A 87 27.56 9.37 18.59
CA GLY A 87 26.17 9.76 18.43
C GLY A 87 25.90 10.98 17.54
N ASP A 88 26.93 11.73 17.10
CA ASP A 88 26.75 12.80 16.13
C ASP A 88 26.42 12.22 14.74
N THR A 89 25.56 12.90 13.99
CA THR A 89 25.45 12.68 12.54
C THR A 89 26.38 13.65 11.81
N VAL A 90 27.18 13.14 10.88
CA VAL A 90 28.13 13.93 10.10
C VAL A 90 27.93 13.72 8.61
N ASN A 91 28.01 14.80 7.85
CA ASN A 91 28.06 14.71 6.40
C ASN A 91 29.50 14.46 5.96
N ILE A 92 29.74 13.39 5.19
CA ILE A 92 31.07 12.99 4.75
C ILE A 92 31.16 12.78 3.24
N ASP A 93 32.35 13.04 2.72
CA ASP A 93 32.80 12.54 1.42
C ASP A 93 33.85 11.47 1.68
N PHE A 94 33.79 10.34 0.99
CA PHE A 94 34.79 9.28 1.15
C PHE A 94 35.17 8.65 -0.18
N THR A 95 36.42 8.18 -0.27
CA THR A 95 36.94 7.40 -1.40
C THR A 95 37.73 6.21 -0.90
N GLY A 96 37.22 5.02 -1.15
CA GLY A 96 37.82 3.73 -0.80
C GLY A 96 38.85 3.29 -1.83
N MET A 97 40.05 2.96 -1.34
CA MET A 97 41.19 2.55 -2.13
C MET A 97 41.70 1.17 -1.68
N ARG A 98 41.94 0.30 -2.66
CA ARG A 98 42.64 -0.98 -2.49
C ARG A 98 43.96 -0.90 -3.25
N ASP A 99 45.07 -1.10 -2.54
CA ASP A 99 46.43 -0.97 -3.09
C ASP A 99 46.69 0.37 -3.82
N GLY A 100 46.08 1.46 -3.31
CA GLY A 100 46.19 2.80 -3.88
C GLY A 100 45.35 3.04 -5.14
N VAL A 101 44.45 2.13 -5.50
CA VAL A 101 43.50 2.26 -6.60
C VAL A 101 42.08 2.30 -6.04
N ALA A 102 41.30 3.31 -6.43
CA ALA A 102 39.89 3.38 -6.05
C ALA A 102 39.13 2.16 -6.59
N PHE A 103 38.30 1.55 -5.76
CA PHE A 103 37.46 0.41 -6.18
C PHE A 103 36.01 0.84 -6.38
N ASP A 104 35.33 0.12 -7.26
CA ASP A 104 33.95 0.42 -7.62
C ASP A 104 32.99 0.26 -6.43
N GLY A 105 32.03 1.17 -6.32
CA GLY A 105 31.16 1.29 -5.14
C GLY A 105 31.81 1.85 -3.87
N GLY A 106 33.14 2.01 -3.83
CA GLY A 106 33.89 2.44 -2.63
C GLY A 106 33.86 3.93 -2.31
N SER A 107 33.10 4.75 -3.04
CA SER A 107 33.14 6.22 -2.89
C SER A 107 31.75 6.80 -2.75
N GLY A 108 31.63 7.86 -1.96
CA GLY A 108 30.38 8.58 -1.74
C GLY A 108 30.65 10.06 -1.47
N THR A 109 29.70 10.91 -1.84
CA THR A 109 29.77 12.36 -1.60
C THR A 109 28.48 12.82 -0.94
N GLY A 110 28.60 13.67 0.08
CA GLY A 110 27.46 14.21 0.80
C GLY A 110 26.67 13.16 1.58
N TYR A 111 27.33 12.11 2.08
CA TYR A 111 26.68 11.03 2.80
C TYR A 111 26.54 11.39 4.29
N ASP A 112 25.33 11.30 4.83
CA ASP A 112 25.09 11.51 6.26
C ASP A 112 25.30 10.21 7.04
N LEU A 113 26.29 10.21 7.95
CA LEU A 113 26.69 9.07 8.77
C LEU A 113 26.52 9.39 10.25
N THR A 114 25.70 8.62 10.96
CA THR A 114 25.64 8.67 12.43
C THR A 114 26.77 7.86 13.02
N ILE A 115 27.61 8.50 13.83
CA ILE A 115 28.76 7.86 14.48
C ILE A 115 28.27 6.95 15.62
N GLY A 116 28.69 5.69 15.59
CA GLY A 116 28.26 4.64 16.52
C GLY A 116 27.03 3.87 16.02
N SER A 117 26.60 4.08 14.77
CA SER A 117 25.49 3.34 14.15
C SER A 117 25.89 1.93 13.70
N ASN A 118 27.18 1.68 13.50
CA ASN A 118 27.72 0.45 12.90
C ASN A 118 27.18 0.18 11.48
N SER A 119 26.72 1.23 10.80
CA SER A 119 26.26 1.13 9.41
C SER A 119 27.42 0.98 8.43
N PHE A 120 28.63 1.39 8.83
CA PHE A 120 29.86 1.21 8.07
C PHE A 120 30.69 0.02 8.59
N ILE A 121 31.78 -0.31 7.90
CA ILE A 121 32.71 -1.36 8.34
C ILE A 121 33.24 -1.04 9.74
N ASP A 122 33.36 -2.07 10.59
CA ASP A 122 34.00 -1.98 11.90
C ASP A 122 35.25 -1.08 11.92
N ASN A 123 35.37 -0.28 12.97
CA ASN A 123 36.46 0.66 13.19
C ASN A 123 36.49 1.86 12.19
N PHE A 124 35.53 1.99 11.26
CA PHE A 124 35.43 3.16 10.38
C PHE A 124 34.98 4.41 11.14
N GLU A 125 33.85 4.32 11.84
CA GLU A 125 33.15 5.43 12.48
C GLU A 125 33.97 6.00 13.66
N GLU A 126 34.59 5.14 14.46
CA GLU A 126 35.39 5.53 15.63
C GLU A 126 36.63 6.34 15.25
N GLN A 127 37.13 6.16 14.02
CA GLN A 127 38.27 6.91 13.51
C GLN A 127 37.91 8.35 13.10
N LEU A 128 36.62 8.67 12.94
CA LEU A 128 36.12 10.02 12.67
C LEU A 128 35.96 10.85 13.97
N ILE A 129 35.84 10.20 15.13
CA ILE A 129 35.71 10.87 16.42
C ILE A 129 36.91 11.81 16.64
N GLY A 130 36.59 13.05 17.01
CA GLY A 130 37.55 14.12 17.25
C GLY A 130 37.98 14.91 16.00
N MET A 131 37.58 14.50 14.79
CA MET A 131 37.76 15.30 13.57
C MET A 131 36.91 16.57 13.62
N LYS A 132 37.31 17.59 12.86
CA LYS A 132 36.53 18.81 12.68
C LYS A 132 35.92 18.87 11.28
N PRO A 133 34.81 19.59 11.09
CA PRO A 133 34.35 20.01 9.77
C PRO A 133 35.49 20.62 8.94
N GLY A 134 35.65 20.14 7.71
CA GLY A 134 36.72 20.45 6.77
C GLY A 134 37.98 19.58 6.88
N ASP A 135 38.11 18.73 7.90
CA ASP A 135 39.25 17.82 8.02
C ASP A 135 39.12 16.63 7.07
N THR A 136 40.25 16.26 6.44
CA THR A 136 40.39 15.04 5.64
C THR A 136 41.38 14.09 6.32
N LYS A 137 41.04 12.81 6.39
CA LYS A 137 41.87 11.78 7.03
C LYS A 137 41.81 10.46 6.26
N GLU A 138 42.94 9.76 6.21
CA GLU A 138 42.99 8.36 5.78
C GLU A 138 42.60 7.44 6.94
N ILE A 139 41.58 6.62 6.71
CA ILE A 139 41.01 5.65 7.65
C ILE A 139 41.37 4.26 7.13
N ASN A 140 41.96 3.44 8.00
CA ASN A 140 42.36 2.08 7.64
C ASN A 140 41.34 1.11 8.24
N VAL A 141 40.72 0.29 7.40
CA VAL A 141 39.73 -0.72 7.80
C VAL A 141 39.99 -2.04 7.09
N THR A 142 39.39 -3.11 7.61
CA THR A 142 39.38 -4.43 6.96
C THR A 142 37.94 -4.85 6.86
N PHE A 143 37.49 -5.18 5.64
CA PHE A 143 36.14 -5.71 5.44
C PHE A 143 35.94 -7.01 6.23
N PRO A 144 34.72 -7.28 6.72
CA PRO A 144 34.42 -8.52 7.45
C PRO A 144 34.67 -9.75 6.57
N ASP A 145 34.87 -10.90 7.20
CA ASP A 145 34.99 -12.20 6.53
C ASP A 145 34.05 -13.19 7.24
N PRO A 146 32.93 -13.57 6.61
CA PRO A 146 32.54 -13.28 5.22
C PRO A 146 31.99 -11.85 5.00
N TYR A 147 32.07 -11.34 3.76
CA TYR A 147 31.34 -10.14 3.32
C TYR A 147 30.34 -10.50 2.21
N PRO A 148 29.06 -10.75 2.54
CA PRO A 148 28.08 -11.30 1.61
C PRO A 148 27.83 -10.41 0.39
N ASN A 149 27.82 -9.09 0.58
CA ASN A 149 27.51 -8.12 -0.47
C ASN A 149 28.56 -8.01 -1.56
N ASN A 150 29.82 -8.33 -1.24
CA ASN A 150 30.90 -8.40 -2.22
C ASN A 150 32.00 -9.37 -1.76
N PRO A 151 31.93 -10.66 -2.12
CA PRO A 151 32.90 -11.66 -1.68
C PRO A 151 34.37 -11.33 -2.02
N ASP A 152 34.62 -10.54 -3.07
CA ASP A 152 35.97 -10.12 -3.47
C ASP A 152 36.62 -9.10 -2.52
N LEU A 153 35.82 -8.51 -1.62
CA LEU A 153 36.28 -7.61 -0.57
C LEU A 153 36.37 -8.30 0.80
N ALA A 154 35.85 -9.51 0.97
CA ALA A 154 35.85 -10.20 2.26
C ALA A 154 37.27 -10.34 2.85
N GLY A 155 37.48 -9.88 4.09
CA GLY A 155 38.78 -9.90 4.76
C GLY A 155 39.87 -9.02 4.15
N VAL A 156 39.54 -8.18 3.16
CA VAL A 156 40.51 -7.34 2.45
C VAL A 156 40.76 -6.04 3.23
N PRO A 157 42.02 -5.70 3.56
CA PRO A 157 42.36 -4.40 4.12
C PRO A 157 42.29 -3.30 3.04
N VAL A 158 41.65 -2.18 3.36
CA VAL A 158 41.51 -1.02 2.47
C VAL A 158 41.73 0.29 3.23
N VAL A 159 41.97 1.35 2.47
CA VAL A 159 42.11 2.72 3.01
C VAL A 159 40.99 3.58 2.44
N PHE A 160 40.29 4.30 3.30
CA PHE A 160 39.34 5.33 2.89
C PHE A 160 39.93 6.71 3.16
N GLU A 161 40.01 7.56 2.14
CA GLU A 161 40.19 8.98 2.35
C GLU A 161 38.82 9.58 2.65
N VAL A 162 38.62 10.09 3.86
CA VAL A 162 37.32 10.62 4.32
C VAL A 162 37.47 12.08 4.70
N THR A 163 36.58 12.91 4.19
CA THR A 163 36.44 14.33 4.54
C THR A 163 35.13 14.52 5.32
N VAL A 164 35.21 15.13 6.50
CA VAL A 164 34.01 15.55 7.23
C VAL A 164 33.61 16.92 6.71
N ASN A 165 32.47 17.04 6.05
CA ASN A 165 31.98 18.30 5.49
C ASN A 165 31.42 19.20 6.60
N TYR A 166 30.51 18.67 7.41
CA TYR A 166 29.88 19.35 8.56
C TYR A 166 29.30 18.32 9.54
N ILE A 167 29.04 18.76 10.77
CA ILE A 167 28.22 18.01 11.74
C ILE A 167 26.76 18.45 11.52
N CYS A 168 25.84 17.49 11.46
CA CYS A 168 24.41 17.72 11.33
C CYS A 168 23.83 18.18 12.68
N GLY A 169 23.26 19.38 12.71
CA GLY A 169 22.59 19.96 13.87
C GLY A 169 21.09 19.72 13.87
N GLU A 170 20.33 20.65 14.46
CA GLU A 170 18.87 20.54 14.50
C GLU A 170 18.25 20.73 13.12
N ASN A 171 17.06 20.12 12.92
CA ASN A 171 16.25 20.38 11.73
C ASN A 171 15.76 21.83 11.75
N ILE A 172 16.08 22.56 10.69
CA ILE A 172 15.61 23.90 10.41
C ILE A 172 14.30 23.77 9.63
N ILE A 173 13.20 23.74 10.38
CA ILE A 173 11.85 23.71 9.81
C ILE A 173 11.53 25.10 9.23
N PRO A 174 11.13 25.19 7.94
CA PRO A 174 10.76 26.46 7.33
C PRO A 174 9.52 27.07 8.01
N GLU A 175 9.33 28.38 7.85
CA GLU A 175 8.09 29.03 8.30
C GLU A 175 6.99 28.91 7.24
N MET A 176 5.78 28.56 7.68
CA MET A 176 4.60 28.56 6.83
C MET A 176 4.30 29.96 6.30
N SER A 177 4.36 30.14 4.98
CA SER A 177 4.10 31.41 4.30
C SER A 177 3.59 31.19 2.87
N ASP A 178 2.96 32.21 2.27
CA ASP A 178 2.50 32.13 0.88
C ASP A 178 3.66 31.84 -0.09
N GLN A 179 4.84 32.40 0.18
CA GLN A 179 6.05 32.12 -0.61
C GLN A 179 6.47 30.65 -0.48
N PHE A 180 6.46 30.09 0.74
CA PHE A 180 6.76 28.67 0.95
C PHE A 180 5.80 27.76 0.18
N ILE A 181 4.50 28.06 0.22
CA ILE A 181 3.48 27.30 -0.52
C ILE A 181 3.69 27.40 -2.03
N ALA A 182 3.95 28.61 -2.54
CA ALA A 182 4.22 28.83 -3.97
C ALA A 182 5.48 28.12 -4.47
N ASP A 183 6.49 27.93 -3.61
CA ASP A 183 7.75 27.28 -3.96
C ASP A 183 7.69 25.74 -3.86
N ASN A 184 6.73 25.18 -3.09
CA ASN A 184 6.69 23.75 -2.77
C ASN A 184 5.40 23.02 -3.21
N THR A 185 4.41 23.74 -3.73
CA THR A 185 3.10 23.20 -4.13
C THR A 185 2.59 23.89 -5.40
N ASP A 186 1.47 23.40 -5.95
CA ASP A 186 0.79 24.04 -7.09
C ASP A 186 -0.09 25.25 -6.70
N TYR A 187 -0.14 25.61 -5.40
CA TYR A 187 -0.97 26.68 -4.85
C TYR A 187 -0.16 27.95 -4.60
N GLN A 188 -0.81 29.10 -4.50
CA GLN A 188 -0.10 30.38 -4.37
C GLN A 188 -0.14 30.96 -2.95
N THR A 189 -1.10 30.54 -2.14
CA THR A 189 -1.29 31.07 -0.77
C THR A 189 -1.57 29.95 0.22
N VAL A 190 -1.26 30.21 1.48
CA VAL A 190 -1.55 29.28 2.58
C VAL A 190 -3.05 28.97 2.67
N ASP A 191 -3.92 29.96 2.43
CA ASP A 191 -5.36 29.78 2.50
C ASP A 191 -5.89 28.87 1.37
N GLU A 192 -5.40 29.06 0.14
CA GLU A 192 -5.75 28.17 -1.00
C GLU A 192 -5.31 26.73 -0.74
N TYR A 193 -4.10 26.54 -0.22
CA TYR A 193 -3.60 25.20 0.10
C TYR A 193 -4.39 24.55 1.24
N LYS A 194 -4.75 25.30 2.29
CA LYS A 194 -5.62 24.80 3.38
C LYS A 194 -7.00 24.37 2.88
N GLU A 195 -7.60 25.11 1.96
CA GLU A 195 -8.89 24.74 1.37
C GLU A 195 -8.77 23.45 0.57
N TYR A 196 -7.70 23.31 -0.22
CA TYR A 196 -7.39 22.08 -0.94
C TYR A 196 -7.20 20.89 0.02
N VAL A 197 -6.31 21.01 1.02
CA VAL A 197 -6.03 19.96 2.00
C VAL A 197 -7.32 19.53 2.70
N ARG A 198 -8.17 20.48 3.09
CA ARG A 198 -9.47 20.14 3.70
C ARG A 198 -10.38 19.37 2.74
N GLY A 199 -10.43 19.75 1.47
CA GLY A 199 -11.19 19.01 0.46
C GLY A 199 -10.65 17.60 0.26
N TYR A 200 -9.34 17.48 0.08
CA TYR A 200 -8.64 16.20 -0.05
C TYR A 200 -8.90 15.28 1.14
N LEU A 201 -8.72 15.77 2.38
CA LEU A 201 -8.98 14.99 3.59
C LEU A 201 -10.44 14.58 3.71
N LYS A 202 -11.38 15.42 3.24
CA LYS A 202 -12.81 15.10 3.25
C LYS A 202 -13.10 13.96 2.29
N ASP A 203 -12.61 14.05 1.06
CA ASP A 203 -12.80 13.01 0.04
C ASP A 203 -12.15 11.69 0.47
N TYR A 204 -10.95 11.77 1.08
CA TYR A 204 -10.25 10.61 1.65
C TYR A 204 -11.04 9.95 2.79
N LYS A 205 -11.53 10.74 3.77
CA LYS A 205 -12.32 10.22 4.89
C LYS A 205 -13.66 9.67 4.42
N GLU A 206 -14.32 10.28 3.44
CA GLU A 206 -15.56 9.77 2.84
C GLU A 206 -15.34 8.43 2.13
N SER A 207 -14.28 8.33 1.31
CA SER A 207 -13.92 7.08 0.63
C SER A 207 -13.53 5.97 1.61
N THR A 208 -12.80 6.30 2.67
CA THR A 208 -12.44 5.36 3.73
C THR A 208 -13.68 4.88 4.49
N ALA A 209 -14.58 5.79 4.88
CA ALA A 209 -15.82 5.45 5.57
C ALA A 209 -16.74 4.57 4.72
N ASP A 210 -16.83 4.81 3.41
CA ASP A 210 -17.59 3.96 2.49
C ASP A 210 -16.96 2.56 2.38
N SER A 211 -15.63 2.48 2.27
CA SER A 211 -14.89 1.20 2.21
C SER A 211 -15.05 0.39 3.50
N ASP A 212 -14.89 1.04 4.67
CA ASP A 212 -15.07 0.43 5.99
C ASP A 212 -16.51 -0.10 6.15
N ARG A 213 -17.51 0.68 5.73
CA ARG A 213 -18.91 0.26 5.73
C ARG A 213 -19.10 -0.98 4.88
N GLU A 214 -18.62 -0.98 3.65
CA GLU A 214 -18.78 -2.11 2.72
C GLU A 214 -18.09 -3.37 3.24
N GLN A 215 -16.88 -3.24 3.76
CA GLN A 215 -16.13 -4.34 4.38
C GLN A 215 -16.87 -4.89 5.60
N ALA A 216 -17.30 -4.03 6.53
CA ALA A 216 -17.99 -4.45 7.75
C ALA A 216 -19.33 -5.14 7.45
N LEU A 217 -20.07 -4.64 6.46
CA LEU A 217 -21.32 -5.26 6.03
C LEU A 217 -21.08 -6.59 5.32
N TRP A 218 -20.11 -6.65 4.40
CA TRP A 218 -19.76 -7.89 3.71
C TRP A 218 -19.28 -8.97 4.69
N GLN A 219 -18.47 -8.59 5.67
CA GLN A 219 -18.03 -9.52 6.72
C GLN A 219 -19.21 -10.09 7.50
N GLN A 220 -20.17 -9.26 7.90
CA GLN A 220 -21.40 -9.75 8.55
C GLN A 220 -22.21 -10.70 7.65
N VAL A 221 -22.30 -10.44 6.35
CA VAL A 221 -22.92 -11.37 5.40
C VAL A 221 -22.22 -12.72 5.43
N MET A 222 -20.88 -12.72 5.36
CA MET A 222 -20.07 -13.93 5.39
C MET A 222 -20.26 -14.71 6.70
N ASP A 223 -20.26 -14.03 7.85
CA ASP A 223 -20.43 -14.62 9.17
C ASP A 223 -21.82 -15.22 9.37
N ASN A 224 -22.85 -14.63 8.75
CA ASN A 224 -24.22 -15.14 8.79
C ASN A 224 -24.45 -16.34 7.87
N CYS A 225 -23.56 -16.59 6.91
CA CYS A 225 -23.68 -17.71 5.98
C CYS A 225 -23.20 -19.03 6.60
N THR A 226 -23.81 -20.14 6.19
CA THR A 226 -23.34 -21.48 6.54
C THR A 226 -22.77 -22.16 5.30
N PHE A 227 -21.55 -22.65 5.41
CA PHE A 227 -20.87 -23.41 4.37
C PHE A 227 -20.92 -24.90 4.68
N VAL A 228 -21.10 -25.73 3.66
CA VAL A 228 -21.16 -27.20 3.81
C VAL A 228 -19.79 -27.80 3.47
N GLU A 229 -19.62 -28.25 2.22
CA GLU A 229 -18.34 -28.66 1.65
C GLU A 229 -18.04 -27.64 0.55
N LEU A 230 -16.77 -27.29 0.32
CA LEU A 230 -16.43 -26.37 -0.77
C LEU A 230 -16.25 -27.15 -2.08
N PRO A 231 -16.64 -26.58 -3.23
CA PRO A 231 -16.33 -27.17 -4.53
C PRO A 231 -14.81 -27.22 -4.72
N GLN A 232 -14.22 -28.40 -4.52
CA GLN A 232 -12.76 -28.58 -4.52
C GLN A 232 -12.12 -28.23 -5.86
N ASP A 233 -12.83 -28.46 -6.97
CA ASP A 233 -12.39 -28.04 -8.29
C ASP A 233 -12.18 -26.51 -8.39
N LYS A 234 -13.01 -25.73 -7.67
CA LYS A 234 -12.85 -24.27 -7.59
C LYS A 234 -11.74 -23.85 -6.64
N VAL A 235 -11.56 -24.56 -5.53
CA VAL A 235 -10.43 -24.31 -4.64
C VAL A 235 -9.11 -24.57 -5.37
N ASP A 236 -9.00 -25.70 -6.05
CA ASP A 236 -7.81 -26.08 -6.83
C ASP A 236 -7.53 -25.07 -7.97
N GLU A 237 -8.57 -24.60 -8.66
CA GLU A 237 -8.46 -23.57 -9.70
C GLU A 237 -7.89 -22.25 -9.13
N GLU A 238 -8.41 -21.79 -7.98
CA GLU A 238 -7.92 -20.56 -7.34
C GLU A 238 -6.50 -20.70 -6.80
N VAL A 239 -6.15 -21.84 -6.20
CA VAL A 239 -4.77 -22.13 -5.76
C VAL A 239 -3.81 -22.01 -6.94
N GLU A 240 -4.17 -22.58 -8.08
CA GLU A 240 -3.26 -22.58 -9.22
C GLU A 240 -3.21 -21.22 -9.93
N ASN A 241 -4.30 -20.47 -9.96
CA ASN A 241 -4.30 -19.08 -10.41
C ASN A 241 -3.39 -18.20 -9.55
N MET A 242 -3.47 -18.34 -8.22
CA MET A 242 -2.60 -17.64 -7.29
C MET A 242 -1.15 -18.05 -7.46
N TYR A 243 -0.87 -19.36 -7.50
CA TYR A 243 0.48 -19.88 -7.68
C TYR A 243 1.12 -19.36 -8.98
N ASN A 244 0.39 -19.40 -10.10
CA ASN A 244 0.86 -18.87 -11.38
C ASN A 244 1.11 -17.36 -11.33
N SER A 245 0.33 -16.61 -10.55
CA SER A 245 0.55 -15.16 -10.37
C SER A 245 1.86 -14.88 -9.63
N TYR A 246 2.15 -15.66 -8.58
CA TYR A 246 3.44 -15.58 -7.88
C TYR A 246 4.61 -16.04 -8.75
N GLU A 247 4.43 -17.07 -9.56
CA GLU A 247 5.46 -17.51 -10.51
C GLU A 247 5.77 -16.42 -11.54
N GLN A 248 4.76 -15.74 -12.08
CA GLN A 248 4.95 -14.61 -12.98
C GLN A 248 5.66 -13.44 -12.29
N TYR A 249 5.30 -13.16 -11.04
CA TYR A 249 5.95 -12.13 -10.23
C TYR A 249 7.43 -12.46 -9.99
N ALA A 250 7.76 -13.69 -9.60
CA ALA A 250 9.14 -14.15 -9.45
C ALA A 250 9.92 -14.01 -10.78
N GLY A 251 9.30 -14.43 -11.88
CA GLY A 251 9.88 -14.32 -13.22
C GLY A 251 10.16 -12.87 -13.65
N TYR A 252 9.35 -11.90 -13.22
CA TYR A 252 9.59 -10.47 -13.45
C TYR A 252 10.91 -9.99 -12.83
N TYR A 253 11.29 -10.54 -11.67
CA TYR A 253 12.57 -10.28 -11.00
C TYR A 253 13.69 -11.24 -11.44
N GLY A 254 13.44 -12.08 -12.45
CA GLY A 254 14.42 -13.04 -12.96
C GLY A 254 14.71 -14.20 -11.99
N LEU A 255 13.79 -14.47 -11.06
CA LEU A 255 13.87 -15.57 -10.11
C LEU A 255 13.00 -16.74 -10.60
N GLU A 256 13.48 -17.96 -10.39
CA GLU A 256 12.62 -19.14 -10.46
C GLU A 256 11.79 -19.24 -9.18
N MET A 257 10.61 -19.86 -9.25
CA MET A 257 9.69 -19.94 -8.11
C MET A 257 10.33 -20.60 -6.87
N ALA A 258 11.21 -21.59 -7.07
CA ALA A 258 11.92 -22.24 -5.97
C ALA A 258 12.88 -21.29 -5.23
N ASP A 259 13.60 -20.44 -5.96
CA ASP A 259 14.51 -19.46 -5.36
C ASP A 259 13.73 -18.34 -4.64
N PHE A 260 12.58 -17.96 -5.18
CA PHE A 260 11.67 -16.99 -4.55
C PHE A 260 11.15 -17.51 -3.20
N LEU A 261 10.71 -18.77 -3.14
CA LEU A 261 10.26 -19.39 -1.89
C LEU A 261 11.40 -19.59 -0.89
N GLU A 262 12.62 -19.90 -1.35
CA GLU A 262 13.80 -20.00 -0.49
C GLU A 262 14.12 -18.67 0.19
N GLN A 263 14.03 -17.55 -0.54
CA GLN A 263 14.20 -16.20 0.03
C GLN A 263 13.13 -15.85 1.06
N MET A 264 11.90 -16.34 0.86
CA MET A 264 10.82 -16.20 1.83
C MET A 264 10.95 -17.16 3.03
N GLY A 265 11.92 -18.08 3.01
CA GLY A 265 12.08 -19.09 4.05
C GLY A 265 10.94 -20.12 4.09
N MET A 266 10.20 -20.29 2.99
CA MET A 266 9.04 -21.18 2.90
C MET A 266 9.33 -22.38 2.00
N SER A 267 8.76 -23.55 2.34
CA SER A 267 8.72 -24.68 1.41
C SER A 267 7.56 -24.52 0.42
N GLU A 268 7.64 -25.18 -0.74
CA GLU A 268 6.51 -25.20 -1.70
C GLU A 268 5.24 -25.80 -1.08
N GLU A 269 5.38 -26.79 -0.19
CA GLU A 269 4.26 -27.42 0.50
C GLU A 269 3.57 -26.45 1.47
N ASP A 270 4.35 -25.72 2.27
CA ASP A 270 3.83 -24.70 3.18
C ASP A 270 3.17 -23.56 2.39
N PHE A 271 3.82 -23.10 1.32
CA PHE A 271 3.28 -22.06 0.46
C PHE A 271 1.94 -22.46 -0.18
N ARG A 272 1.86 -23.67 -0.74
CA ARG A 272 0.59 -24.18 -1.30
C ARG A 272 -0.48 -24.37 -0.24
N THR A 273 -0.12 -24.68 1.01
CA THR A 273 -1.06 -24.76 2.13
C THR A 273 -1.64 -23.39 2.48
N GLU A 274 -0.81 -22.35 2.50
CA GLU A 274 -1.26 -20.96 2.68
C GLU A 274 -2.17 -20.54 1.52
N LEU A 275 -1.74 -20.76 0.26
CA LEU A 275 -2.57 -20.48 -0.91
C LEU A 275 -3.92 -21.20 -0.85
N THR A 276 -3.95 -22.44 -0.37
CA THR A 276 -5.20 -23.19 -0.20
C THR A 276 -6.12 -22.49 0.80
N SER A 277 -5.59 -22.02 1.93
CA SER A 277 -6.37 -21.29 2.94
C SER A 277 -6.95 -19.99 2.38
N TYR A 278 -6.18 -19.25 1.57
CA TYR A 278 -6.68 -18.07 0.86
C TYR A 278 -7.73 -18.41 -0.20
N ALA A 279 -7.47 -19.42 -1.03
CA ALA A 279 -8.37 -19.91 -2.06
C ALA A 279 -9.72 -20.37 -1.49
N GLU A 280 -9.73 -21.09 -0.37
CA GLU A 280 -10.98 -21.48 0.31
C GLU A 280 -11.82 -20.26 0.71
N ASN A 281 -11.19 -19.19 1.21
CA ASN A 281 -11.89 -17.96 1.57
C ASN A 281 -12.43 -17.23 0.33
N LEU A 282 -11.68 -17.20 -0.77
CA LEU A 282 -12.14 -16.65 -2.04
C LEU A 282 -13.32 -17.44 -2.61
N VAL A 283 -13.26 -18.77 -2.59
CA VAL A 283 -14.37 -19.63 -3.03
C VAL A 283 -15.61 -19.41 -2.16
N LYS A 284 -15.46 -19.31 -0.83
CA LYS A 284 -16.58 -18.95 0.07
C LYS A 284 -17.20 -17.61 -0.32
N ARG A 285 -16.37 -16.59 -0.54
CA ARG A 285 -16.81 -15.24 -0.95
C ARG A 285 -17.59 -15.31 -2.26
N ASN A 286 -17.05 -15.98 -3.26
CA ASN A 286 -17.67 -16.14 -4.57
C ASN A 286 -18.99 -16.95 -4.49
N LEU A 287 -19.06 -18.00 -3.67
CA LEU A 287 -20.30 -18.74 -3.44
C LEU A 287 -21.40 -17.84 -2.84
N VAL A 288 -21.08 -17.05 -1.82
CA VAL A 288 -22.04 -16.13 -1.18
C VAL A 288 -22.51 -15.07 -2.17
N PHE A 289 -21.58 -14.44 -2.89
CA PHE A 289 -21.88 -13.44 -3.91
C PHE A 289 -22.83 -13.99 -4.97
N ASN A 290 -22.46 -15.12 -5.57
CA ASN A 290 -23.27 -15.76 -6.61
C ASN A 290 -24.65 -16.19 -6.09
N ALA A 291 -24.74 -16.66 -4.84
CA ALA A 291 -26.01 -17.02 -4.23
C ALA A 291 -26.91 -15.79 -4.01
N ILE A 292 -26.35 -14.62 -3.68
CA ILE A 292 -27.10 -13.36 -3.56
C ILE A 292 -27.57 -12.90 -4.95
N VAL A 293 -26.68 -12.94 -5.95
CA VAL A 293 -27.02 -12.61 -7.36
C VAL A 293 -28.19 -13.46 -7.85
N GLU A 294 -28.15 -14.78 -7.65
CA GLU A 294 -29.22 -15.70 -8.05
C GLU A 294 -30.52 -15.41 -7.28
N LYS A 295 -30.44 -15.26 -5.95
CA LYS A 295 -31.60 -15.05 -5.07
C LYS A 295 -32.34 -13.75 -5.38
N GLU A 296 -31.62 -12.70 -5.73
CA GLU A 296 -32.16 -11.37 -6.02
C GLU A 296 -32.43 -11.16 -7.52
N GLY A 297 -31.94 -12.07 -8.37
CA GLY A 297 -32.08 -11.96 -9.83
C GLY A 297 -31.32 -10.76 -10.39
N LEU A 298 -30.15 -10.46 -9.84
CA LEU A 298 -29.32 -9.35 -10.29
C LEU A 298 -28.73 -9.67 -11.67
N THR A 299 -28.81 -8.71 -12.58
CA THR A 299 -28.28 -8.82 -13.94
C THR A 299 -27.67 -7.49 -14.36
N VAL A 300 -26.69 -7.51 -15.26
CA VAL A 300 -26.17 -6.31 -15.91
C VAL A 300 -26.73 -6.25 -17.31
N SER A 301 -27.54 -5.23 -17.60
CA SER A 301 -28.03 -5.01 -18.97
C SER A 301 -26.91 -4.51 -19.88
N ASP A 302 -27.05 -4.66 -21.21
CA ASP A 302 -26.02 -4.16 -22.15
C ASP A 302 -25.86 -2.63 -22.06
N ASP A 303 -26.96 -1.89 -21.89
CA ASP A 303 -26.92 -0.43 -21.75
C ASP A 303 -26.23 0.00 -20.44
N GLU A 304 -26.46 -0.75 -19.35
CA GLU A 304 -25.80 -0.53 -18.06
C GLU A 304 -24.31 -0.87 -18.14
N TYR A 305 -23.98 -1.99 -18.78
CA TYR A 305 -22.61 -2.40 -19.01
C TYR A 305 -21.81 -1.35 -19.77
N GLU A 306 -22.36 -0.83 -20.88
CA GLU A 306 -21.68 0.17 -21.69
C GLU A 306 -21.32 1.40 -20.87
N LYS A 307 -22.31 1.93 -20.13
CA LYS A 307 -22.12 3.11 -19.29
C LYS A 307 -21.12 2.86 -18.16
N THR A 308 -21.29 1.79 -17.39
CA THR A 308 -20.48 1.56 -16.20
C THR A 308 -19.07 1.11 -16.55
N ALA A 309 -18.88 0.38 -17.65
CA ALA A 309 -17.54 0.00 -18.10
C ALA A 309 -16.73 1.20 -18.64
N GLU A 310 -17.38 2.22 -19.24
CA GLU A 310 -16.71 3.49 -19.57
C GLU A 310 -16.25 4.25 -18.31
N GLU A 311 -17.09 4.28 -17.27
CA GLU A 311 -16.77 4.90 -15.98
C GLU A 311 -15.59 4.16 -15.31
N LYS A 312 -15.68 2.83 -15.17
CA LYS A 312 -14.62 1.99 -14.59
C LYS A 312 -13.30 2.05 -15.37
N ALA A 313 -13.35 2.14 -16.71
CA ALA A 313 -12.13 2.29 -17.49
C ALA A 313 -11.38 3.57 -17.12
N THR A 314 -12.10 4.66 -16.85
CA THR A 314 -11.50 5.93 -16.39
C THR A 314 -10.92 5.77 -14.99
N ASP A 315 -11.68 5.17 -14.08
CA ASP A 315 -11.28 4.99 -12.68
C ASP A 315 -10.04 4.08 -12.53
N TYR A 316 -9.95 3.03 -13.36
CA TYR A 316 -8.81 2.11 -13.42
C TYR A 316 -7.66 2.61 -14.30
N GLY A 317 -7.78 3.80 -14.90
CA GLY A 317 -6.72 4.43 -15.69
C GLY A 317 -6.50 3.83 -17.08
N TYR A 318 -7.47 3.11 -17.63
CA TYR A 318 -7.45 2.65 -19.02
C TYR A 318 -7.81 3.77 -20.00
N GLU A 319 -7.23 3.74 -21.19
CA GLU A 319 -7.51 4.74 -22.24
C GLU A 319 -8.96 4.68 -22.74
N SER A 320 -9.60 3.50 -22.65
CA SER A 320 -10.98 3.27 -23.06
C SER A 320 -11.53 1.98 -22.46
N LYS A 321 -12.86 1.84 -22.50
CA LYS A 321 -13.57 0.59 -22.22
C LYS A 321 -13.04 -0.58 -23.05
N ASP A 322 -12.81 -0.38 -24.35
CA ASP A 322 -12.31 -1.45 -25.23
C ASP A 322 -10.92 -1.94 -24.81
N ALA A 323 -10.03 -1.03 -24.35
CA ALA A 323 -8.71 -1.40 -23.85
C ALA A 323 -8.80 -2.18 -22.53
N MET A 324 -9.72 -1.80 -21.65
CA MET A 324 -10.01 -2.54 -20.42
C MET A 324 -10.60 -3.93 -20.73
N GLU A 325 -11.53 -4.01 -21.68
CA GLU A 325 -12.11 -5.28 -22.14
C GLU A 325 -11.07 -6.22 -22.75
N GLU A 326 -10.11 -5.69 -23.53
CA GLU A 326 -9.02 -6.49 -24.09
C GLU A 326 -8.09 -7.03 -23.00
N ALA A 327 -7.85 -6.24 -21.94
CA ALA A 327 -6.96 -6.63 -20.84
C ALA A 327 -7.62 -7.61 -19.86
N LEU A 328 -8.87 -7.36 -19.47
CA LEU A 328 -9.55 -8.05 -18.36
C LEU A 328 -10.61 -9.05 -18.83
N GLY A 329 -11.15 -8.87 -20.03
CA GLY A 329 -12.30 -9.61 -20.54
C GLY A 329 -13.64 -9.01 -20.12
N ALA A 330 -14.61 -9.06 -21.04
CA ALA A 330 -15.94 -8.49 -20.82
C ALA A 330 -16.71 -9.15 -19.66
N ASP A 331 -16.52 -10.45 -19.44
CA ASP A 331 -17.20 -11.20 -18.38
C ASP A 331 -16.70 -10.77 -16.99
N THR A 332 -15.39 -10.60 -16.82
CA THR A 332 -14.77 -10.07 -15.58
C THR A 332 -15.33 -8.69 -15.23
N ILE A 333 -15.44 -7.79 -16.22
CA ILE A 333 -16.00 -6.45 -16.01
C ILE A 333 -17.48 -6.53 -15.63
N ARG A 334 -18.25 -7.47 -16.20
CA ARG A 334 -19.66 -7.68 -15.81
C ARG A 334 -19.81 -8.23 -14.40
N GLU A 335 -18.94 -9.15 -14.00
CA GLU A 335 -18.90 -9.66 -12.63
C GLU A 335 -18.57 -8.56 -11.62
N ASP A 336 -17.62 -7.69 -11.95
CA ASP A 336 -17.28 -6.51 -11.13
C ASP A 336 -18.47 -5.53 -10.99
N ILE A 337 -19.20 -5.26 -12.08
CA ILE A 337 -20.44 -4.46 -11.99
C ILE A 337 -21.51 -5.17 -11.16
N LEU A 338 -21.62 -6.50 -11.23
CA LEU A 338 -22.54 -7.25 -10.37
C LEU A 338 -22.12 -7.18 -8.90
N TRP A 339 -20.82 -7.18 -8.62
CA TRP A 339 -20.25 -7.02 -7.29
C TRP A 339 -20.68 -5.70 -6.66
N ASP A 340 -20.52 -4.59 -7.37
CA ASP A 340 -20.98 -3.27 -6.92
C ASP A 340 -22.49 -3.26 -6.62
N LYS A 341 -23.29 -3.95 -7.44
CA LYS A 341 -24.74 -4.06 -7.24
C LYS A 341 -25.10 -4.87 -6.00
N VAL A 342 -24.33 -5.92 -5.68
CA VAL A 342 -24.50 -6.71 -4.46
C VAL A 342 -24.15 -5.87 -3.24
N LEU A 343 -23.01 -5.18 -3.25
CA LEU A 343 -22.61 -4.29 -2.15
C LEU A 343 -23.62 -3.15 -1.94
N THR A 344 -24.06 -2.51 -3.03
CA THR A 344 -25.12 -1.48 -2.99
C THR A 344 -26.41 -2.03 -2.39
N LEU A 345 -26.84 -3.23 -2.80
CA LEU A 345 -28.03 -3.87 -2.25
C LEU A 345 -27.89 -4.10 -0.74
N ILE A 346 -26.74 -4.57 -0.28
CA ILE A 346 -26.48 -4.80 1.14
C ILE A 346 -26.50 -3.47 1.91
N ALA A 347 -25.76 -2.46 1.41
CA ALA A 347 -25.64 -1.14 2.03
C ALA A 347 -26.97 -0.38 2.07
N ASP A 348 -27.75 -0.37 0.98
CA ASP A 348 -29.08 0.28 0.92
C ASP A 348 -30.09 -0.32 1.90
N ASN A 349 -29.87 -1.57 2.31
CA ASN A 349 -30.71 -2.27 3.28
C ASN A 349 -30.10 -2.31 4.69
N ALA A 350 -28.94 -1.69 4.91
CA ALA A 350 -28.29 -1.61 6.21
C ALA A 350 -28.73 -0.35 6.97
N THR A 351 -28.54 -0.36 8.28
CA THR A 351 -28.81 0.79 9.15
C THR A 351 -27.58 1.21 9.94
N ALA A 352 -27.25 2.49 9.85
CA ALA A 352 -26.21 3.12 10.64
C ALA A 352 -26.55 3.08 12.14
N LYS A 353 -25.56 2.69 12.93
CA LYS A 353 -25.48 2.96 14.37
C LYS A 353 -24.56 4.16 14.58
N PRO A 354 -24.90 5.05 15.54
CA PRO A 354 -23.95 6.08 15.96
C PRO A 354 -22.66 5.41 16.42
N ALA A 355 -21.52 5.98 16.02
CA ALA A 355 -20.21 5.55 16.47
C ALA A 355 -20.22 5.35 17.99
N SER A 356 -19.71 4.21 18.46
CA SER A 356 -19.37 4.06 19.86
C SER A 356 -18.30 5.12 20.23
N ASP A 357 -18.36 5.70 21.43
CA ASP A 357 -17.37 6.70 21.87
C ASP A 357 -15.95 6.17 21.58
N PRO A 358 -14.99 7.01 21.12
CA PRO A 358 -13.65 6.57 20.69
C PRO A 358 -12.83 5.87 21.79
N THR A 359 -13.33 5.82 23.01
CA THR A 359 -12.79 5.05 24.15
C THR A 359 -13.24 3.59 24.23
N ASP A 360 -14.23 3.16 23.44
CA ASP A 360 -14.78 1.78 23.44
C ASP A 360 -14.58 1.07 22.08
N ALA A 361 -13.83 1.70 21.18
CA ALA A 361 -13.23 1.00 20.04
C ALA A 361 -12.29 -0.07 20.61
N ALA A 362 -12.82 -1.28 20.77
CA ALA A 362 -12.01 -2.48 20.78
C ALA A 362 -11.07 -2.35 19.56
N ALA A 363 -9.77 -2.42 19.84
CA ALA A 363 -8.74 -2.39 18.81
C ALA A 363 -9.18 -3.24 17.62
N PRO A 364 -8.96 -2.79 16.38
CA PRO A 364 -9.26 -3.60 15.20
C PRO A 364 -8.72 -5.00 15.45
N ALA A 365 -9.58 -6.01 15.26
CA ALA A 365 -9.13 -7.38 15.21
C ALA A 365 -8.14 -7.44 14.06
N ASP A 366 -6.88 -7.55 14.42
CA ASP A 366 -5.73 -7.65 13.56
C ASP A 366 -5.88 -8.91 12.70
N THR A 367 -6.47 -8.73 11.52
CA THR A 367 -6.32 -9.63 10.38
C THR A 367 -5.80 -8.81 9.22
N ALA A 368 -4.71 -8.08 9.47
CA ALA A 368 -3.66 -7.94 8.50
C ALA A 368 -2.48 -8.71 9.08
N GLY A 369 -1.97 -9.70 8.36
CA GLY A 369 -0.64 -10.23 8.64
C GLY A 369 0.35 -9.09 8.44
N ASP A 370 0.65 -8.36 9.50
CA ASP A 370 1.92 -7.66 9.64
C ASP A 370 2.88 -8.65 10.28
N GLU A 371 3.62 -9.36 9.43
CA GLU A 371 4.92 -9.87 9.86
C GLU A 371 5.87 -8.69 9.99
N THR A 372 5.82 -8.00 11.14
CA THR A 372 7.02 -7.40 11.70
C THR A 372 7.53 -8.29 12.86
N PRO A 373 8.73 -8.88 12.75
CA PRO A 373 9.26 -9.77 13.78
C PRO A 373 9.55 -9.00 15.07
N THR A 374 8.93 -9.42 16.17
CA THR A 374 9.31 -8.97 17.51
C THR A 374 10.60 -9.67 17.93
N GLU A 375 11.66 -8.86 18.05
CA GLU A 375 12.80 -8.97 18.94
C GLU A 375 12.74 -10.14 19.95
N ALA A 376 13.39 -11.25 19.61
CA ALA A 376 13.93 -12.20 20.58
C ALA A 376 15.41 -11.88 20.75
N THR A 377 15.79 -11.57 21.98
CA THR A 377 17.14 -11.22 22.39
C THR A 377 18.09 -12.41 22.28
N GLU A 378 19.26 -12.16 21.66
CA GLU A 378 20.56 -12.86 21.71
C GLU A 378 20.67 -14.31 21.19
N GLU A 379 21.25 -14.48 20.00
CA GLU A 379 22.62 -15.02 19.79
C GLU A 379 23.06 -14.93 18.31
N GLU A 380 24.18 -14.23 18.06
CA GLU A 380 25.16 -14.28 16.94
C GLU A 380 24.69 -14.51 15.48
N GLY A 381 24.93 -13.52 14.59
CA GLY A 381 25.33 -13.79 13.20
C GLY A 381 24.93 -12.79 12.11
N ALA A 382 25.83 -11.84 11.80
CA ALA A 382 26.05 -11.15 10.52
C ALA A 382 24.91 -10.29 9.92
N GLU A 383 24.97 -8.98 10.17
CA GLU A 383 24.20 -7.94 9.47
C GLU A 383 24.75 -7.66 8.05
N GLU A 384 23.82 -7.49 7.09
CA GLU A 384 24.08 -7.13 5.70
C GLU A 384 24.37 -5.62 5.54
N ASN A 385 25.64 -5.25 5.54
CA ASN A 385 26.07 -3.86 5.29
C ASN A 385 26.22 -3.58 3.78
N ASN A 386 25.21 -3.01 3.11
CA ASN A 386 25.26 -2.64 1.69
C ASN A 386 25.27 -1.11 1.50
N TRP A 387 26.40 -0.46 1.80
CA TRP A 387 26.61 0.98 1.64
C TRP A 387 27.40 1.37 0.38
N LEU A 388 27.78 0.39 -0.45
CA LEU A 388 28.60 0.57 -1.65
C LEU A 388 27.78 0.80 -2.95
N LYS A 389 26.46 1.02 -2.86
CA LYS A 389 25.61 1.29 -4.02
C LYS A 389 24.97 2.67 -3.91
N SER A 390 25.72 3.71 -4.28
CA SER A 390 25.15 5.01 -4.66
C SER A 390 26.18 5.88 -5.36
N SER A 391 26.27 5.75 -6.69
CA SER A 391 26.65 6.87 -7.56
C SER A 391 26.25 6.55 -9.00
N ASP A 392 24.98 6.67 -9.32
CA ASP A 392 24.56 7.08 -10.67
C ASP A 392 23.23 7.83 -10.56
N LYS A 393 23.11 8.85 -11.40
CA LYS A 393 22.08 9.89 -11.47
C LYS A 393 20.64 9.43 -11.49
#